data_AF-A0A7K4HRL0-F1
#
_entry.id   AF-A0A7K4HRL0-F1
#
_cell.length_a   1.000
_cell.length_b   1.000
_cell.length_c   1.000
_cell.angle_alpha   90.00
_cell.angle_beta   90.00
_cell.angle_gamma   90.00
#
_symmetry.space_group_name_H-M   'P 1'
#
loop_
_entity.id
_entity.type
_entity.pdbx_description
1 polymer ?
#
loop_
_entity_poly.entity_id
_entity_poly.type
_entity_poly.pdbx_seq_one_letter_code
_entity_poly.pdbx_strand_id
1 'polypeptide(L)'
;MRVDLAFKAYFRRVKAGESPGYPRFKGKGRYDSITYPQYGFKLDGDRLHLSKIGDVRIVLHRPVEGTIKTLTIRRSATGKWYACFSVEYDPTPAPQKETTVGIDVGLESFATLSSGEKIQNPRFFRTDEKALAKAQRKLSKAEKGTPERKKARKIVAHVHERIANRRLNFAHQISRQLVDRFGTIVFEDLNVKNMQKNHYLAKSIADVAWNMFITITESKAEDAGSRVILVNPRNTSQMCSRCGMIG
;
A
#
# COMPACT_ATOMS: atom_id res chain seq x y z
N MET A 1 -12.25 -11.01 -11.90
CA MET A 1 -11.01 -11.75 -11.58
C MET A 1 -10.17 -11.65 -12.82
N ARG A 2 -8.93 -11.17 -12.74
CA ARG A 2 -8.01 -11.30 -13.87
C ARG A 2 -7.59 -12.77 -13.90
N VAL A 3 -8.38 -13.59 -14.59
CA VAL A 3 -8.27 -15.05 -14.60
C VAL A 3 -6.83 -15.45 -14.94
N ASP A 4 -6.26 -14.80 -15.94
CA ASP A 4 -4.90 -15.02 -16.41
C ASP A 4 -3.84 -14.80 -15.33
N LEU A 5 -3.99 -13.77 -14.49
CA LEU A 5 -3.06 -13.50 -13.39
C LEU A 5 -3.09 -14.60 -12.32
N ALA A 6 -4.29 -15.13 -12.02
CA ALA A 6 -4.43 -16.23 -11.08
C ALA A 6 -3.79 -17.52 -11.61
N PHE A 7 -3.97 -17.80 -12.91
CA PHE A 7 -3.33 -18.95 -13.57
C PHE A 7 -1.81 -18.80 -13.71
N LYS A 8 -1.32 -17.62 -14.11
CA LYS A 8 0.13 -17.32 -14.14
C LYS A 8 0.77 -17.56 -12.78
N ALA A 9 0.14 -17.09 -11.70
CA ALA A 9 0.63 -17.30 -10.34
C ALA A 9 0.58 -18.78 -9.93
N TYR A 10 -0.48 -19.52 -10.31
CA TYR A 10 -0.60 -20.96 -10.07
C TYR A 10 0.54 -21.72 -10.75
N PHE A 11 0.72 -21.56 -12.07
CA PHE A 11 1.76 -22.28 -12.81
C PHE A 11 3.17 -21.92 -12.35
N ARG A 12 3.42 -20.66 -11.98
CA ARG A 12 4.70 -20.27 -11.38
C ARG A 12 5.01 -21.06 -10.10
N ARG A 13 4.02 -21.23 -9.23
CA ARG A 13 4.18 -21.96 -7.96
C ARG A 13 4.34 -23.47 -8.17
N VAL A 14 3.60 -24.04 -9.13
CA VAL A 14 3.80 -25.43 -9.56
C VAL A 14 5.23 -25.65 -10.06
N LYS A 15 5.74 -24.75 -10.91
CA LYS A 15 7.14 -24.80 -11.39
C LYS A 15 8.17 -24.67 -10.27
N ALA A 16 7.84 -23.95 -9.20
CA ALA A 16 8.69 -23.80 -8.03
C ALA A 16 8.63 -25.00 -7.05
N GLY A 17 7.92 -26.08 -7.39
CA GLY A 17 7.77 -27.26 -6.54
C GLY A 17 6.85 -27.04 -5.32
N GLU A 18 6.10 -25.95 -5.29
CA GLU A 18 5.08 -25.73 -4.27
C GLU A 18 3.80 -26.53 -4.57
N SER A 19 2.93 -26.69 -3.58
CA SER A 19 1.59 -27.29 -3.73
C SER A 19 0.48 -26.21 -3.71
N PRO A 20 0.34 -25.36 -4.75
CA PRO A 20 -0.70 -24.34 -4.77
C PRO A 20 -2.08 -24.96 -5.02
N GLY A 21 -3.10 -24.45 -4.33
CA GLY A 21 -4.49 -24.76 -4.68
C GLY A 21 -4.88 -24.18 -6.04
N TYR A 22 -5.70 -24.92 -6.80
CA TYR A 22 -6.16 -24.51 -8.13
C TYR A 22 -6.98 -23.20 -8.08
N PRO A 23 -6.81 -22.27 -9.05
CA PRO A 23 -7.59 -21.04 -9.11
C PRO A 23 -9.11 -21.30 -9.14
N ARG A 24 -9.86 -20.63 -8.25
CA ARG A 24 -11.33 -20.74 -8.20
C ARG A 24 -11.98 -19.43 -8.60
N PHE A 25 -13.08 -19.52 -9.34
CA PHE A 25 -13.90 -18.35 -9.64
C PHE A 25 -14.43 -17.72 -8.36
N LYS A 26 -14.43 -16.39 -8.32
CA LYS A 26 -15.05 -15.64 -7.22
C LYS A 26 -16.57 -15.78 -7.35
N GLY A 27 -17.28 -16.10 -6.26
CA GLY A 27 -18.75 -16.14 -6.24
C GLY A 27 -19.39 -14.75 -6.20
N LYS A 28 -20.73 -14.71 -6.25
CA LYS A 28 -21.54 -13.49 -6.12
C LYS A 28 -21.17 -12.72 -4.85
N GLY A 29 -20.98 -11.40 -4.96
CA GLY A 29 -20.62 -10.53 -3.83
C GLY A 29 -19.14 -10.59 -3.41
N ARG A 30 -18.27 -11.25 -4.19
CA ARG A 30 -16.80 -11.18 -4.05
C ARG A 30 -16.12 -10.39 -5.18
N TYR A 31 -16.92 -9.84 -6.08
CA TYR A 31 -16.47 -8.93 -7.14
C TYR A 31 -16.70 -7.49 -6.67
N ASP A 32 -15.60 -6.83 -6.35
CA ASP A 32 -15.59 -5.44 -5.91
C ASP A 32 -14.91 -4.53 -6.94
N SER A 33 -14.66 -5.01 -8.16
CA SER A 33 -14.08 -4.16 -9.21
C SER A 33 -14.43 -4.62 -10.62
N ILE A 34 -14.49 -3.65 -11.53
CA ILE A 34 -14.69 -3.79 -12.98
C ILE A 34 -13.59 -2.98 -13.66
N THR A 35 -12.92 -3.54 -14.67
CA THR A 35 -11.82 -2.87 -15.39
C THR A 35 -12.17 -2.74 -16.86
N TYR A 36 -12.03 -1.54 -17.40
CA TYR A 36 -12.12 -1.18 -18.80
C TYR A 36 -10.69 -0.94 -19.31
N PRO A 37 -10.12 -1.88 -20.09
CA PRO A 37 -8.69 -1.92 -20.36
C PRO A 37 -8.20 -0.85 -21.34
N GLN A 38 -9.00 -0.46 -22.34
CA GLN A 38 -8.63 0.54 -23.37
C GLN A 38 -9.85 1.32 -23.91
N TYR A 39 -11.01 0.70 -23.98
CA TYR A 39 -12.23 1.31 -24.53
C TYR A 39 -13.44 1.09 -23.61
N GLY A 40 -14.56 1.73 -23.95
CA GLY A 40 -15.83 1.58 -23.23
C GLY A 40 -15.97 2.50 -22.04
N PHE A 41 -15.17 3.57 -21.99
CA PHE A 41 -15.37 4.69 -21.09
C PHE A 41 -14.96 6.00 -21.77
N LYS A 42 -15.53 7.13 -21.33
CA LYS A 42 -15.14 8.48 -21.73
C LYS A 42 -15.23 9.40 -20.53
N LEU A 43 -14.20 10.19 -20.28
CA LEU A 43 -14.19 11.22 -19.24
C LEU A 43 -14.42 12.58 -19.90
N ASP A 44 -15.44 13.30 -19.46
CA ASP A 44 -15.78 14.65 -19.92
C ASP A 44 -16.07 15.54 -18.71
N GLY A 45 -15.10 16.38 -18.34
CA GLY A 45 -15.15 17.16 -17.11
C GLY A 45 -15.34 16.27 -15.87
N ASP A 46 -16.44 16.48 -15.14
CA ASP A 46 -16.83 15.71 -13.95
C ASP A 46 -17.75 14.52 -14.26
N ARG A 47 -17.98 14.19 -15.55
CA ARG A 47 -18.83 13.08 -16.00
C ARG A 47 -18.01 11.97 -16.62
N LEU A 48 -18.21 10.76 -16.09
CA LEU A 48 -17.61 9.53 -16.58
C LEU A 48 -18.68 8.68 -17.27
N HIS A 49 -18.62 8.63 -18.59
CA HIS A 49 -19.41 7.69 -19.38
C HIS A 49 -18.81 6.29 -19.27
N LEU A 50 -19.66 5.29 -19.01
CA LEU A 50 -19.29 3.89 -18.95
C LEU A 50 -20.19 3.09 -19.88
N SER A 51 -19.61 2.33 -20.79
CA SER A 51 -20.38 1.44 -21.66
C SER A 51 -21.23 0.48 -20.82
N LYS A 52 -22.51 0.32 -21.23
CA LYS A 52 -23.55 -0.49 -20.57
C LYS A 52 -24.05 0.04 -19.21
N ILE A 53 -23.47 1.10 -18.68
CA ILE A 53 -23.90 1.71 -17.40
C ILE A 53 -24.46 3.12 -17.66
N GLY A 54 -23.88 3.88 -18.58
CA GLY A 54 -24.24 5.26 -18.87
C GLY A 54 -23.34 6.26 -18.16
N ASP A 55 -23.83 7.48 -18.00
CA ASP A 55 -23.07 8.59 -17.42
C ASP A 55 -23.13 8.59 -15.90
N VAL A 56 -21.97 8.70 -15.27
CA VAL A 56 -21.81 8.77 -13.82
C VAL A 56 -21.04 10.02 -13.47
N ARG A 57 -21.61 10.85 -12.59
CA ARG A 57 -20.87 12.00 -12.05
C ARG A 57 -19.81 11.52 -11.07
N ILE A 58 -18.59 12.01 -11.23
CA ILE A 58 -17.45 11.68 -10.37
C ILE A 58 -16.82 12.93 -9.78
N VAL A 59 -16.17 12.77 -8.62
CA VAL A 59 -15.30 13.80 -8.05
C VAL A 59 -13.87 13.47 -8.44
N LEU A 60 -13.29 14.27 -9.33
CA LEU A 60 -11.89 14.16 -9.70
C LEU A 60 -11.03 14.74 -8.58
N HIS A 61 -10.12 13.92 -8.03
CA HIS A 61 -9.19 14.39 -6.99
C HIS A 61 -8.09 15.30 -7.55
N ARG A 62 -7.76 15.15 -8.83
CA ARG A 62 -6.83 16.00 -9.59
C ARG A 62 -7.16 15.94 -11.09
N PRO A 63 -6.76 16.94 -11.88
CA PRO A 63 -6.80 16.86 -13.34
C PRO A 63 -6.01 15.65 -13.87
N VAL A 64 -6.47 15.06 -14.97
CA VAL A 64 -5.75 13.96 -15.61
C VAL A 64 -4.74 14.54 -16.59
N GLU A 65 -3.45 14.30 -16.34
CA GLU A 65 -2.34 14.68 -17.21
C GLU A 65 -1.89 13.45 -18.00
N GLY A 66 -1.95 13.52 -19.33
CA GLY A 66 -1.57 12.43 -20.23
C GLY A 66 -2.75 11.57 -20.71
N THR A 67 -2.42 10.38 -21.24
CA THR A 67 -3.37 9.48 -21.89
C THR A 67 -3.85 8.40 -20.94
N ILE A 68 -5.16 8.35 -20.69
CA ILE A 68 -5.76 7.28 -19.88
C ILE A 68 -5.68 5.97 -20.67
N LYS A 69 -4.91 5.00 -20.15
CA LYS A 69 -4.86 3.65 -20.70
C LYS A 69 -6.00 2.79 -20.18
N THR A 70 -6.18 2.76 -18.86
CA THR A 70 -7.10 1.81 -18.23
C THR A 70 -7.92 2.50 -17.15
N LEU A 71 -9.22 2.18 -17.09
CA LEU A 71 -10.10 2.59 -16.01
C LEU A 71 -10.49 1.36 -15.18
N THR A 72 -10.34 1.45 -13.87
CA THR A 72 -10.89 0.45 -12.94
C THR A 72 -11.89 1.10 -11.99
N ILE A 73 -13.15 0.69 -12.09
CA ILE A 73 -14.18 1.01 -11.10
C ILE A 73 -14.03 0.02 -9.95
N ARG A 74 -13.79 0.51 -8.74
CA ARG A 74 -13.58 -0.30 -7.54
C ARG A 74 -14.53 0.12 -6.43
N ARG A 75 -15.09 -0.87 -5.74
CA ARG A 75 -15.86 -0.74 -4.52
C ARG A 75 -14.97 -1.06 -3.31
N SER A 76 -14.98 -0.21 -2.29
CA SER A 76 -14.35 -0.53 -1.00
C SER A 76 -15.26 -1.44 -0.16
N ALA A 77 -14.68 -2.06 0.87
CA ALA A 77 -15.44 -2.86 1.83
C ALA A 77 -16.49 -2.06 2.62
N THR A 78 -16.32 -0.74 2.71
CA THR A 78 -17.30 0.18 3.32
C THR A 78 -18.40 0.61 2.34
N GLY A 79 -18.26 0.29 1.06
CA GLY A 79 -19.25 0.55 0.01
C GLY A 79 -18.99 1.82 -0.80
N LYS A 80 -17.85 2.49 -0.60
CA LYS A 80 -17.43 3.64 -1.41
C LYS A 80 -17.00 3.16 -2.80
N TRP A 81 -17.27 3.96 -3.82
CA TRP A 81 -16.87 3.68 -5.19
C TRP A 81 -15.75 4.63 -5.61
N TYR A 82 -14.77 4.09 -6.31
CA TYR A 82 -13.62 4.82 -6.84
C TYR A 82 -13.44 4.50 -8.31
N ALA A 83 -13.22 5.53 -9.12
CA ALA A 83 -12.71 5.41 -10.48
C ALA A 83 -11.19 5.57 -10.43
N CYS A 84 -10.46 4.50 -10.71
CA CYS A 84 -9.00 4.49 -10.74
C CYS A 84 -8.53 4.52 -12.20
N PHE A 85 -7.92 5.63 -12.60
CA PHE A 85 -7.33 5.78 -13.93
C PHE A 85 -5.85 5.43 -13.89
N SER A 86 -5.41 4.56 -14.79
CA SER A 86 -4.00 4.35 -15.13
C SER A 86 -3.69 5.20 -16.34
N VAL A 87 -2.74 6.12 -16.18
CA VAL A 87 -2.45 7.18 -17.14
C VAL A 87 -0.99 7.09 -17.52
N GLU A 88 -0.72 7.13 -18.82
CA GLU A 88 0.62 7.26 -19.37
C GLU A 88 0.85 8.74 -19.69
N TYR A 89 1.95 9.30 -19.23
CA TYR A 89 2.29 10.69 -19.43
C TYR A 89 3.81 10.83 -19.51
N ASP A 90 4.28 11.87 -20.18
CA ASP A 90 5.69 12.21 -20.27
C ASP A 90 6.07 13.09 -19.08
N PRO A 91 6.93 12.61 -18.16
CA PRO A 91 7.31 13.40 -17.01
C PRO A 91 8.25 14.54 -17.40
N THR A 92 8.05 15.70 -16.79
CA THR A 92 9.05 16.79 -16.87
C THR A 92 10.18 16.48 -15.90
N PRO A 93 11.45 16.40 -16.34
CA PRO A 93 12.56 16.06 -15.45
C PRO A 93 12.71 17.11 -14.35
N ALA A 94 12.59 16.67 -13.09
CA ALA A 94 12.93 17.50 -11.95
C ALA A 94 14.47 17.59 -11.77
N PRO A 95 14.99 18.73 -11.29
CA PRO A 95 16.42 18.89 -11.05
C PRO A 95 16.90 17.89 -9.98
N GLN A 96 18.01 17.20 -10.28
CA GLN A 96 18.61 16.26 -9.35
C GLN A 96 19.20 17.00 -8.14
N LYS A 97 19.01 16.41 -6.96
CA LYS A 97 19.63 16.87 -5.72
C LYS A 97 20.83 15.98 -5.42
N GLU A 98 21.92 16.54 -4.94
CA GLU A 98 23.14 15.77 -4.61
C GLU A 98 23.12 15.21 -3.18
N THR A 99 22.11 15.56 -2.39
CA THR A 99 21.99 15.15 -0.99
C THR A 99 21.60 13.68 -0.85
N THR A 100 22.27 12.97 0.05
CA THR A 100 22.07 11.54 0.31
C THR A 100 21.70 11.29 1.77
N VAL A 101 20.79 10.35 2.02
CA VAL A 101 20.44 9.90 3.38
C VAL A 101 20.29 8.39 3.45
N GLY A 102 20.85 7.79 4.50
CA GLY A 102 20.57 6.42 4.90
C GLY A 102 19.42 6.36 5.90
N ILE A 103 18.53 5.38 5.76
CA ILE A 103 17.36 5.20 6.59
C ILE A 103 17.35 3.77 7.12
N ASP A 104 17.53 3.66 8.44
CA ASP A 104 17.28 2.44 9.20
C ASP A 104 15.82 2.48 9.71
N VAL A 105 15.05 1.43 9.47
CA VAL A 105 13.63 1.37 9.86
C VAL A 105 13.43 0.43 11.05
N GLY A 106 12.59 0.83 12.02
CA GLY A 106 12.59 0.18 13.34
C GLY A 106 11.24 0.10 14.03
N LEU A 107 11.12 -0.79 15.02
CA LEU A 107 9.89 -0.92 15.83
C LEU A 107 9.82 0.11 16.96
N GLU A 108 10.98 0.56 17.46
CA GLU A 108 11.10 1.60 18.49
C GLU A 108 10.81 2.99 17.89
N SER A 109 11.66 3.47 16.97
CA SER A 109 11.39 4.59 16.06
C SER A 109 10.99 4.04 14.70
N PHE A 110 10.03 4.69 14.02
CA PHE A 110 9.58 4.26 12.69
C PHE A 110 10.74 4.15 11.70
N ALA A 111 11.61 5.17 11.74
CA ALA A 111 12.84 5.25 10.98
C ALA A 111 13.85 6.17 11.69
N THR A 112 15.13 5.92 11.47
CA THR A 112 16.24 6.75 11.93
C THR A 112 17.09 7.09 10.72
N LEU A 113 17.30 8.38 10.48
CA LEU A 113 18.11 8.87 9.37
C LEU A 113 19.59 8.86 9.78
N SER A 114 20.48 8.74 8.79
CA SER A 114 21.94 8.85 8.99
C SER A 114 22.38 10.23 9.52
N SER A 115 21.51 11.24 9.44
CA SER A 115 21.69 12.55 10.09
C SER A 115 21.46 12.52 11.61
N GLY A 116 20.99 11.40 12.17
CA GLY A 116 20.59 11.26 13.57
C GLY A 116 19.13 11.60 13.86
N GLU A 117 18.39 12.13 12.88
CA GLU A 117 16.95 12.44 13.02
C GLU A 117 16.13 11.14 13.18
N LYS A 118 15.27 11.09 14.21
CA LYS A 118 14.39 9.94 14.47
C LYS A 118 12.94 10.28 14.11
N ILE A 119 12.37 9.50 13.21
CA ILE A 119 10.95 9.53 12.88
C ILE A 119 10.21 8.65 13.88
N GLN A 120 9.31 9.25 14.66
CA GLN A 120 8.55 8.51 15.67
C GLN A 120 7.57 7.52 15.04
N ASN A 121 7.38 6.38 15.70
CA ASN A 121 6.35 5.42 15.31
C ASN A 121 5.00 5.81 15.93
N PRO A 122 4.00 6.25 15.14
CA PRO A 122 2.71 6.68 15.65
C PRO A 122 1.86 5.54 16.22
N ARG A 123 2.20 4.27 15.95
CA ARG A 123 1.53 3.06 16.48
C ARG A 123 0.01 3.10 16.32
N PHE A 124 -0.46 3.50 15.13
CA PHE A 124 -1.88 3.74 14.84
C PHE A 124 -2.78 2.57 15.25
N PHE A 125 -2.35 1.32 15.02
CA PHE A 125 -3.15 0.15 15.36
C PHE A 125 -3.46 0.07 16.85
N ARG A 126 -2.53 0.44 17.75
CA ARG A 126 -2.77 0.37 19.19
C ARG A 126 -3.93 1.25 19.63
N THR A 127 -4.12 2.39 18.97
CA THR A 127 -5.22 3.32 19.28
C THR A 127 -6.57 2.77 18.84
N ASP A 128 -6.64 2.16 17.65
CA ASP A 128 -7.88 1.62 17.08
C ASP A 128 -8.14 0.16 17.48
N GLU A 129 -7.20 -0.52 18.15
CA GLU A 129 -7.28 -1.93 18.53
C GLU A 129 -8.51 -2.22 19.39
N LYS A 130 -8.76 -1.39 20.41
CA LYS A 130 -9.92 -1.57 21.31
C LYS A 130 -11.23 -1.48 20.51
N ALA A 131 -11.32 -0.54 19.57
CA ALA A 131 -12.49 -0.38 18.71
C ALA A 131 -12.65 -1.58 17.75
N LEU A 132 -11.55 -2.06 17.18
CA LEU A 132 -11.54 -3.23 16.29
C LEU A 132 -11.97 -4.49 17.03
N ALA A 133 -11.40 -4.75 18.21
CA ALA A 133 -11.75 -5.90 19.04
C ALA A 133 -13.23 -5.89 19.44
N LYS A 134 -13.77 -4.72 19.84
CA LYS A 134 -15.20 -4.56 20.15
C LYS A 134 -16.07 -4.87 18.94
N ALA A 135 -15.71 -4.35 17.76
CA ALA A 135 -16.45 -4.60 16.52
C ALA A 135 -16.40 -6.07 16.09
N GLN A 136 -15.23 -6.71 16.20
CA GLN A 136 -15.04 -8.14 15.88
C GLN A 136 -15.82 -9.05 16.84
N ARG A 137 -15.84 -8.76 18.15
CA ARG A 137 -16.65 -9.51 19.12
C ARG A 137 -18.14 -9.45 18.78
N LYS A 138 -18.66 -8.26 18.47
CA LYS A 138 -20.06 -8.09 18.03
C LYS A 138 -20.35 -8.88 16.76
N LEU A 139 -19.43 -8.85 15.79
CA LEU A 139 -19.56 -9.61 14.55
C LEU A 139 -19.56 -11.13 14.79
N SER A 140 -18.72 -11.62 15.70
CA SER A 140 -18.63 -13.04 16.02
C SER A 140 -19.92 -13.59 16.63
N LYS A 141 -20.57 -12.78 17.48
CA LYS A 141 -21.84 -13.15 18.14
C LYS A 141 -23.05 -13.09 17.21
N ALA A 142 -22.98 -12.33 16.11
CA ALA A 142 -24.10 -12.19 15.19
C ALA A 142 -24.25 -13.43 14.29
N GLU A 143 -25.47 -13.94 14.14
CA GLU A 143 -25.77 -15.12 13.34
C GLU A 143 -25.46 -14.92 11.84
N LYS A 144 -25.01 -15.98 11.15
CA LYS A 144 -24.68 -15.93 9.72
C LYS A 144 -25.94 -15.65 8.89
N GLY A 145 -25.81 -14.76 7.90
CA GLY A 145 -26.90 -14.43 6.97
C GLY A 145 -27.79 -13.26 7.40
N THR A 146 -27.81 -12.90 8.69
CA THR A 146 -28.70 -11.87 9.21
C THR A 146 -28.32 -10.44 8.79
N PRO A 147 -29.28 -9.50 8.70
CA PRO A 147 -29.01 -8.07 8.48
C PRO A 147 -28.07 -7.47 9.53
N GLU A 148 -28.17 -7.91 10.77
CA GLU A 148 -27.37 -7.46 11.92
C GLU A 148 -25.90 -7.83 11.70
N ARG A 149 -25.63 -9.06 11.23
CA ARG A 149 -24.27 -9.47 10.87
C ARG A 149 -23.73 -8.65 9.71
N LYS A 150 -24.56 -8.31 8.71
CA LYS A 150 -24.13 -7.43 7.60
C LYS A 150 -23.74 -6.03 8.12
N LYS A 151 -24.51 -5.46 9.05
CA LYS A 151 -24.18 -4.18 9.72
C LYS A 151 -22.87 -4.29 10.52
N ALA A 152 -22.71 -5.34 11.33
CA ALA A 152 -21.49 -5.56 12.10
C ALA A 152 -20.24 -5.73 11.20
N ARG A 153 -20.36 -6.43 10.06
CA ARG A 153 -19.28 -6.56 9.06
C ARG A 153 -18.86 -5.20 8.51
N LYS A 154 -19.81 -4.32 8.19
CA LYS A 154 -19.51 -2.96 7.72
C LYS A 154 -18.76 -2.15 8.77
N ILE A 155 -19.15 -2.25 10.05
CA ILE A 155 -18.46 -1.56 11.14
C ILE A 155 -17.00 -2.01 11.22
N VAL A 156 -16.74 -3.33 11.17
CA VAL A 156 -15.37 -3.87 11.14
C VAL A 156 -14.60 -3.35 9.92
N ALA A 157 -15.23 -3.30 8.75
CA ALA A 157 -14.63 -2.75 7.53
C ALA A 157 -14.26 -1.26 7.67
N HIS A 158 -15.10 -0.44 8.32
CA HIS A 158 -14.81 0.97 8.58
C HIS A 158 -13.60 1.15 9.51
N VAL A 159 -13.45 0.33 10.54
CA VAL A 159 -12.29 0.39 11.44
C VAL A 159 -11.01 0.04 10.68
N HIS A 160 -11.04 -1.03 9.87
CA HIS A 160 -9.89 -1.39 9.02
C HIS A 160 -9.56 -0.31 7.98
N GLU A 161 -10.55 0.28 7.31
CA GLU A 161 -10.35 1.37 6.35
C GLU A 161 -9.70 2.59 7.02
N ARG A 162 -10.13 2.95 8.23
CA ARG A 162 -9.53 4.04 9.00
C ARG A 162 -8.05 3.78 9.30
N ILE A 163 -7.72 2.59 9.82
CA ILE A 163 -6.33 2.22 10.14
C ILE A 163 -5.46 2.26 8.88
N ALA A 164 -5.95 1.69 7.77
CA ALA A 164 -5.24 1.68 6.50
C ALA A 164 -4.99 3.11 5.98
N ASN A 165 -6.01 3.97 6.02
CA ASN A 165 -5.90 5.36 5.58
C ASN A 165 -4.93 6.18 6.43
N ARG A 166 -4.90 5.97 7.76
CA ARG A 166 -3.94 6.64 8.66
C ARG A 166 -2.50 6.26 8.35
N ARG A 167 -2.23 4.96 8.17
CA ARG A 167 -0.90 4.46 7.78
C ARG A 167 -0.49 5.00 6.40
N LEU A 168 -1.41 4.99 5.45
CA LEU A 168 -1.18 5.49 4.10
C LEU A 168 -0.86 6.99 4.12
N ASN A 169 -1.64 7.78 4.86
CA ASN A 169 -1.41 9.22 5.01
C ASN A 169 -0.02 9.50 5.63
N PHE A 170 0.32 8.80 6.71
CA PHE A 170 1.62 8.93 7.36
C PHE A 170 2.77 8.61 6.40
N ALA A 171 2.68 7.47 5.69
CA ALA A 171 3.68 7.08 4.71
C ALA A 171 3.81 8.13 3.59
N HIS A 172 2.71 8.70 3.09
CA HIS A 172 2.75 9.78 2.11
C HIS A 172 3.40 11.05 2.66
N GLN A 173 3.09 11.47 3.89
CA GLN A 173 3.67 12.69 4.47
C GLN A 173 5.18 12.53 4.65
N ILE A 174 5.62 11.45 5.28
CA ILE A 174 7.05 11.20 5.51
C ILE A 174 7.82 11.02 4.21
N SER A 175 7.30 10.23 3.26
CA SER A 175 7.95 10.04 1.95
C SER A 175 8.11 11.36 1.19
N ARG A 176 7.10 12.25 1.23
CA ARG A 176 7.19 13.56 0.56
C ARG A 176 8.30 14.40 1.20
N GLN A 177 8.35 14.47 2.53
CA GLN A 177 9.39 15.20 3.26
C GLN A 177 10.80 14.69 2.92
N LEU A 178 10.98 13.37 2.80
CA LEU A 178 12.27 12.79 2.44
C LEU A 178 12.67 13.15 1.00
N VAL A 179 11.78 12.97 0.04
CA VAL A 179 12.05 13.27 -1.38
C VAL A 179 12.25 14.78 -1.61
N ASP A 180 11.63 15.63 -0.79
CA ASP A 180 11.87 17.08 -0.81
C ASP A 180 13.28 17.46 -0.36
N ARG A 181 13.87 16.69 0.55
CA ARG A 181 15.18 17.00 1.15
C ARG A 181 16.35 16.29 0.47
N PHE A 182 16.12 15.08 -0.05
CA PHE A 182 17.18 14.17 -0.49
C PHE A 182 17.00 13.74 -1.94
N GLY A 183 18.12 13.73 -2.68
CA GLY A 183 18.18 13.21 -4.05
C GLY A 183 18.45 11.72 -4.11
N THR A 184 19.16 11.18 -3.11
CA THR A 184 19.37 9.74 -2.94
C THR A 184 18.91 9.30 -1.56
N ILE A 185 17.98 8.35 -1.52
CA ILE A 185 17.44 7.78 -0.29
C ILE A 185 17.80 6.30 -0.25
N VAL A 186 18.53 5.88 0.79
CA VAL A 186 18.97 4.50 0.95
C VAL A 186 18.19 3.88 2.10
N PHE A 187 17.45 2.80 1.86
CA PHE A 187 16.81 2.01 2.92
C PHE A 187 17.60 0.73 3.18
N GLU A 188 17.73 0.36 4.44
CA GLU A 188 18.14 -1.01 4.78
C GLU A 188 17.03 -2.01 4.40
N ASP A 189 17.38 -3.05 3.64
CA ASP A 189 16.50 -4.14 3.22
C ASP A 189 16.22 -5.05 4.40
N LEU A 190 15.38 -4.58 5.31
CA LEU A 190 14.85 -5.44 6.35
C LEU A 190 14.11 -6.60 5.71
N ASN A 191 14.45 -7.82 6.11
CA ASN A 191 13.67 -8.98 5.74
C ASN A 191 12.36 -9.03 6.54
N VAL A 192 11.43 -8.13 6.21
CA VAL A 192 10.13 -7.95 6.87
C VAL A 192 9.35 -9.27 6.92
N LYS A 193 9.50 -10.12 5.90
CA LYS A 193 8.89 -11.46 5.86
C LYS A 193 9.42 -12.36 6.98
N ASN A 194 10.73 -12.36 7.23
CA ASN A 194 11.31 -13.13 8.33
C ASN A 194 10.93 -12.54 9.69
N MET A 195 10.89 -11.22 9.82
CA MET A 195 10.46 -10.58 11.08
C MET A 195 8.99 -10.91 11.42
N GLN A 196 8.12 -11.00 10.41
CA GLN A 196 6.71 -11.38 10.60
C GLN A 196 6.52 -12.84 11.06
N LYS A 197 7.52 -13.71 10.89
CA LYS A 197 7.46 -15.09 11.43
C LYS A 197 7.57 -15.11 12.96
N ASN A 198 8.13 -14.07 13.57
CA ASN A 198 8.11 -13.92 15.01
C ASN A 198 6.71 -13.46 15.46
N HIS A 199 5.91 -14.41 15.96
CA HIS A 199 4.52 -14.19 16.36
C HIS A 199 4.35 -13.09 17.44
N TYR A 200 5.36 -12.84 18.26
CA TYR A 200 5.33 -11.78 19.28
C TYR A 200 5.43 -10.37 18.68
N LEU A 201 6.14 -10.22 17.56
CA LEU A 201 6.37 -8.93 16.89
C LEU A 201 5.51 -8.74 15.63
N ALA A 202 4.95 -9.82 15.08
CA ALA A 202 4.20 -9.81 13.82
C ALA A 202 3.12 -8.72 13.77
N LYS A 203 2.41 -8.51 14.88
CA LYS A 203 1.36 -7.49 15.01
C LYS A 203 1.92 -6.06 14.94
N SER A 204 3.03 -5.81 15.64
CA SER A 204 3.71 -4.52 15.62
C SER A 204 4.31 -4.24 14.24
N ILE A 205 4.95 -5.24 13.62
CA ILE A 205 5.52 -5.14 12.27
C ILE A 205 4.44 -4.87 11.22
N ALA A 206 3.31 -5.58 11.32
CA ALA A 206 2.15 -5.33 10.45
C ALA A 206 1.53 -3.94 10.67
N ASP A 207 1.79 -3.29 11.81
CA ASP A 207 1.38 -1.91 12.04
C ASP A 207 2.26 -0.88 11.33
N VAL A 208 3.57 -1.11 11.33
CA VAL A 208 4.52 -0.14 10.79
C VAL A 208 4.49 -0.07 9.25
N ALA A 209 4.13 -1.16 8.58
CA ALA A 209 3.87 -1.19 7.12
C ALA A 209 5.03 -0.64 6.25
N TRP A 210 6.29 -0.93 6.59
CA TRP A 210 7.48 -0.42 5.89
C TRP A 210 7.48 -0.65 4.38
N ASN A 211 7.07 -1.82 3.90
CA ASN A 211 7.01 -2.09 2.46
C ASN A 211 6.13 -1.06 1.73
N MET A 212 5.00 -0.66 2.32
CA MET A 212 4.15 0.37 1.73
C MET A 212 4.85 1.73 1.72
N PHE A 213 5.57 2.07 2.80
CA PHE A 213 6.33 3.31 2.89
C PHE A 213 7.48 3.36 1.86
N ILE A 214 8.24 2.29 1.71
CA ILE A 214 9.30 2.15 0.72
C ILE A 214 8.72 2.32 -0.69
N THR A 215 7.67 1.57 -1.06
CA THR A 215 7.04 1.67 -2.40
C THR A 215 6.50 3.07 -2.69
N ILE A 216 5.91 3.75 -1.71
CA ILE A 216 5.45 5.13 -1.89
C ILE A 216 6.64 6.09 -2.07
N THR A 217 7.74 5.86 -1.35
CA THR A 217 8.95 6.68 -1.46
C THR A 217 9.61 6.48 -2.82
N GLU A 218 9.73 5.24 -3.30
CA GLU A 218 10.21 4.91 -4.64
C GLU A 218 9.42 5.67 -5.72
N SER A 219 8.10 5.55 -5.70
CA SER A 219 7.23 6.20 -6.68
C SER A 219 7.36 7.73 -6.67
N LYS A 220 7.52 8.36 -5.50
CA LYS A 220 7.69 9.81 -5.41
C LYS A 220 9.10 10.28 -5.76
N ALA A 221 10.10 9.46 -5.45
CA ALA A 221 11.48 9.74 -5.81
C ALA A 221 11.63 9.73 -7.33
N GLU A 222 11.08 8.71 -8.00
CA GLU A 222 11.05 8.61 -9.46
C GLU A 222 10.40 9.86 -10.10
N ASP A 223 9.23 10.26 -9.61
CA ASP A 223 8.51 11.47 -10.03
C ASP A 223 9.33 12.76 -9.81
N ALA A 224 10.14 12.81 -8.76
CA ALA A 224 10.97 13.97 -8.41
C ALA A 224 12.41 13.90 -8.95
N GLY A 225 12.74 12.94 -9.82
CA GLY A 225 14.11 12.75 -10.33
C GLY A 225 15.13 12.30 -9.28
N SER A 226 14.66 11.88 -8.10
CA SER A 226 15.45 11.29 -7.02
C SER A 226 15.53 9.77 -7.19
N ARG A 227 16.48 9.12 -6.50
CA ARG A 227 16.61 7.66 -6.48
C ARG A 227 16.37 7.08 -5.10
N VAL A 228 15.81 5.88 -5.08
CA VAL A 228 15.73 5.02 -3.89
C VAL A 228 16.59 3.78 -4.11
N ILE A 229 17.41 3.43 -3.12
CA ILE A 229 18.27 2.25 -3.15
C ILE A 229 17.94 1.38 -1.94
N LEU A 230 17.72 0.08 -2.17
CA LEU A 230 17.56 -0.90 -1.10
C LEU A 230 18.88 -1.65 -0.91
N VAL A 231 19.46 -1.60 0.28
CA VAL A 231 20.76 -2.22 0.59
C VAL A 231 20.56 -3.39 1.53
N ASN A 232 21.18 -4.53 1.23
CA ASN A 232 21.12 -5.70 2.12
C ASN A 232 21.78 -5.37 3.48
N PRO A 233 21.09 -5.59 4.63
CA PRO A 233 21.60 -5.24 5.95
C PRO A 233 22.74 -6.14 6.44
N ARG A 234 23.17 -7.15 5.67
CA ARG A 234 24.30 -8.00 6.02
C ARG A 234 25.56 -7.14 6.24
N ASN A 235 25.96 -7.04 7.52
CA ASN A 235 27.11 -6.32 8.06
C ASN A 235 26.95 -4.81 8.32
N THR A 236 25.82 -4.16 8.04
CA THR A 236 25.68 -2.70 8.33
C THR A 236 25.51 -2.40 9.82
N SER A 237 24.79 -3.26 10.55
CA SER A 237 24.55 -3.11 11.99
C SER A 237 25.69 -3.60 12.89
N GLN A 238 26.68 -4.30 12.33
CA GLN A 238 27.84 -4.81 13.06
C GLN A 238 29.10 -3.98 12.82
N MET A 239 29.15 -3.18 11.75
CA MET A 239 30.27 -2.29 11.48
C MET A 239 30.11 -0.99 12.25
N CYS A 240 30.97 -0.79 13.25
CA CYS A 240 31.06 0.49 13.94
C CYS A 240 31.38 1.61 12.93
N SER A 241 30.54 2.65 12.85
CA SER A 241 30.72 3.80 11.95
C SER A 241 32.02 4.58 12.20
N ARG A 242 32.68 4.35 13.35
CA ARG A 242 33.94 4.97 13.73
C ARG A 242 35.18 4.12 13.40
N CYS A 243 35.09 2.79 13.37
CA CYS A 243 36.28 1.92 13.25
C CYS A 243 36.14 0.74 12.28
N GLY A 244 34.99 0.52 11.65
CA GLY A 244 34.81 -0.48 10.60
C GLY A 244 34.92 -1.94 11.04
N MET A 245 35.09 -2.23 12.33
CA MET A 245 35.14 -3.61 12.84
C MET A 245 33.75 -4.18 13.04
N ILE A 246 33.59 -5.46 12.69
CA ILE A 246 32.38 -6.27 12.87
C ILE A 246 32.40 -6.86 14.28
N GLY A 247 31.40 -6.53 15.10
CA GLY A 247 31.16 -7.08 16.44
C GLY A 247 30.14 -8.21 16.47
#